data_AF-G0N790-F1
#
_entry.id   AF-G0N790-F1
#
_cell.length_a   1.000
_cell.length_b   1.000
_cell.length_c   1.000
_cell.angle_alpha   90.00
_cell.angle_beta   90.00
_cell.angle_gamma   90.00
#
_symmetry.space_group_name_H-M   'P 1'
#
loop_
_entity.id
_entity.type
_entity.pdbx_description
1 polymer ?
#
loop_
_entity_poly.entity_id
_entity_poly.type
_entity_poly.pdbx_seq_one_letter_code
_entity_poly.pdbx_strand_id
1 'polypeptide(L)'
;MLALALITVAVAAYDIDCKWKSNISDIEDVAHHKYQVLEECLFYKLTSEADRMQDKSNALMMLPPTVAAGETLEVQVLDGSITEMWMNEVFKEMNINGYLKLSWKDRRLRWNPEEWKTENLRLKSMGRLWSPDINSDKLQTGSQSTDFVNYHDIQSNYNGNVTARLEFRMKAQCVIDYTEYPNDRKHCCFNLQSTLYKRYVKFIMEHGDGHEMLNTKDIRTNWHVDPTWTWIMKLNQENDNRIRLSLTSKRMERTLAWLSRKQPSLSFHLAVKNEQFVLLVFENAKSTLLIIKDETMENQDVERDIQVKASELVSWSNPNRSHIQDYINFSKKVLNIISCNSLELVVITDNLSSQFTRELLAEPDLKIFETLRFYGKRIVGSTLKMFMDWCDTSNSFIFVGPKMPWNYRHNKAFKFSTIGYGDAGWVKIENLFSMRNCENVLLEGNRFSPKDYNRLVKYWINCEHEMFRTLRSDLSRIQMSVVLKDIVYVVNASLGYTFFVVASSAQRQPKVLIIQPYGTFLYFSTLSPEEAMVLGSGAAKSFAREYEVLNVLGKMKSLKDELKLIEEEGTTADTEEMNVKKTRVSAEIAELKDKLIADNVVFRNGKVRVL
;
A
#
# COMPACT_ATOMS: atom_id res chain seq x y z
N MET A 1 82.42 -17.31 -31.87
CA MET A 1 81.50 -16.32 -32.45
C MET A 1 80.39 -16.05 -31.44
N LEU A 2 80.45 -14.90 -30.77
CA LEU A 2 79.42 -14.40 -29.86
C LEU A 2 79.03 -13.02 -30.40
N ALA A 3 77.84 -12.91 -30.97
CA ALA A 3 77.31 -11.67 -31.52
C ALA A 3 76.64 -10.86 -30.41
N LEU A 4 77.17 -9.67 -30.13
CA LEU A 4 76.49 -8.64 -29.35
C LEU A 4 75.40 -8.00 -30.23
N ALA A 5 74.15 -8.14 -29.82
CA ALA A 5 73.06 -7.31 -30.33
C ALA A 5 72.92 -6.07 -29.42
N LEU A 6 73.19 -4.90 -29.97
CA LEU A 6 72.87 -3.59 -29.38
C LEU A 6 71.36 -3.40 -29.37
N ILE A 7 70.76 -3.35 -28.18
CA ILE A 7 69.38 -2.93 -27.98
C ILE A 7 69.38 -1.41 -27.84
N THR A 8 68.88 -0.70 -28.84
CA THR A 8 68.52 0.71 -28.75
C THR A 8 67.19 0.84 -28.01
N VAL A 9 67.24 1.41 -26.80
CA VAL A 9 66.04 1.80 -26.06
C VAL A 9 65.48 3.09 -26.67
N ALA A 10 64.34 2.99 -27.36
CA ALA A 10 63.56 4.15 -27.76
C ALA A 10 62.85 4.73 -26.52
N VAL A 11 63.32 5.88 -26.05
CA VAL A 11 62.61 6.67 -25.03
C VAL A 11 61.44 7.36 -25.74
N ALA A 12 60.21 7.01 -25.37
CA ALA A 12 59.02 7.71 -25.82
C ALA A 12 59.06 9.17 -25.31
N ALA A 13 59.28 10.11 -26.22
CA ALA A 13 59.26 11.54 -25.91
C ALA A 13 57.82 11.97 -25.58
N TYR A 14 57.58 12.38 -24.33
CA TYR A 14 56.38 13.14 -23.97
C TYR A 14 56.51 14.53 -24.59
N ASP A 15 55.67 14.83 -25.57
CA ASP A 15 55.62 16.14 -26.23
C ASP A 15 54.92 17.17 -25.32
N ILE A 16 55.73 17.92 -24.59
CA ILE A 16 55.32 19.03 -23.69
C ILE A 16 54.57 20.14 -24.43
N ASP A 17 54.73 20.26 -25.75
CA ASP A 17 54.15 21.33 -26.56
C ASP A 17 52.79 20.96 -27.18
N CYS A 18 52.28 19.74 -26.93
CA CYS A 18 50.97 19.28 -27.41
C CYS A 18 50.81 19.42 -28.94
N LYS A 19 51.89 19.30 -29.71
CA LYS A 19 51.91 19.62 -31.16
C LYS A 19 51.02 18.68 -31.98
N TRP A 20 50.81 17.46 -31.48
CA TRP A 20 49.94 16.44 -32.08
C TRP A 20 48.45 16.83 -32.15
N LYS A 21 48.02 17.83 -31.37
CA LYS A 21 46.66 18.40 -31.38
C LYS A 21 46.21 18.85 -32.78
N SER A 22 47.15 19.31 -33.61
CA SER A 22 46.87 19.79 -34.98
C SER A 22 46.41 18.68 -35.95
N ASN A 23 46.63 17.41 -35.59
CA ASN A 23 46.32 16.24 -36.42
C ASN A 23 44.99 15.54 -36.02
N ILE A 24 44.20 16.11 -35.12
CA ILE A 24 42.94 15.53 -34.63
C ILE A 24 41.76 16.22 -35.32
N SER A 25 40.99 15.47 -36.10
CA SER A 25 39.78 15.95 -36.77
C SER A 25 38.52 15.83 -35.91
N ASP A 26 38.39 14.74 -35.14
CA ASP A 26 37.25 14.45 -34.25
C ASP A 26 37.73 13.76 -32.96
N ILE A 27 37.06 14.03 -31.83
CA ILE A 27 37.45 13.56 -30.50
C ILE A 27 36.89 12.17 -30.18
N GLU A 28 35.82 11.74 -30.86
CA GLU A 28 35.20 10.42 -30.67
C GLU A 28 36.11 9.26 -31.14
N ASP A 29 37.02 9.52 -32.07
CA ASP A 29 38.00 8.55 -32.60
C ASP A 29 39.31 8.46 -31.78
N VAL A 30 39.43 9.26 -30.70
CA VAL A 30 40.66 9.35 -29.91
C VAL A 30 40.65 8.32 -28.78
N ALA A 31 41.62 7.41 -28.79
CA ALA A 31 41.82 6.45 -27.70
C ALA A 31 41.91 7.17 -26.34
N HIS A 32 41.26 6.63 -25.30
CA HIS A 32 41.10 7.26 -23.98
C HIS A 32 42.40 7.84 -23.37
N HIS A 33 43.53 7.17 -23.55
CA HIS A 33 44.84 7.64 -23.07
C HIS A 33 45.33 8.91 -23.79
N LYS A 34 45.04 9.08 -25.08
CA LYS A 34 45.38 10.29 -25.84
C LYS A 34 44.46 11.46 -25.45
N TYR A 35 43.19 11.19 -25.17
CA TYR A 35 42.27 12.21 -24.67
C TYR A 35 42.72 12.77 -23.32
N GLN A 36 43.14 11.90 -22.39
CA GLN A 36 43.70 12.34 -21.11
C GLN A 36 44.97 13.20 -21.26
N VAL A 37 45.81 12.91 -22.25
CA VAL A 37 47.00 13.74 -22.55
C VAL A 37 46.59 15.11 -23.08
N LEU A 38 45.55 15.18 -23.92
CA LEU A 38 44.99 16.44 -24.41
C LEU A 38 44.39 17.30 -23.29
N GLU A 39 43.67 16.68 -22.34
CA GLU A 39 43.14 17.37 -21.16
C GLU A 39 44.25 17.95 -20.27
N GLU A 40 45.32 17.18 -20.00
CA GLU A 40 46.47 17.66 -19.22
C GLU A 40 47.17 18.81 -19.95
N CYS A 41 47.36 18.69 -21.27
CA CYS A 41 47.89 19.75 -22.13
C CYS A 41 47.09 21.06 -22.05
N LEU A 42 45.77 20.97 -22.20
CA LEU A 42 44.85 22.10 -22.07
C LEU A 42 44.97 22.72 -20.67
N PHE A 43 44.97 21.88 -19.64
CA PHE A 43 45.11 22.32 -18.26
C PHE A 43 46.42 23.07 -17.99
N TYR A 44 47.57 22.58 -18.50
CA TYR A 44 48.85 23.28 -18.37
C TYR A 44 48.86 24.63 -19.08
N LYS A 45 48.27 24.70 -20.27
CA LYS A 45 48.13 25.95 -21.03
C LYS A 45 47.29 26.98 -20.25
N LEU A 46 46.13 26.56 -19.72
CA LEU A 46 45.28 27.41 -18.89
C LEU A 46 45.96 27.85 -17.59
N THR A 47 46.76 26.97 -16.97
CA THR A 47 47.53 27.30 -15.76
C THR A 47 48.57 28.39 -16.05
N SER A 48 49.31 28.27 -17.16
CA SER A 48 50.30 29.27 -17.57
C SER A 48 49.65 30.62 -17.92
N GLU A 49 48.50 30.61 -18.60
CA GLU A 49 47.75 31.83 -18.90
C GLU A 49 47.20 32.48 -17.62
N ALA A 50 46.68 31.68 -16.68
CA ALA A 50 46.21 32.17 -15.38
C ALA A 50 47.33 32.84 -14.57
N ASP A 51 48.53 32.25 -14.55
CA ASP A 51 49.70 32.80 -13.87
C ASP A 51 50.12 34.16 -14.46
N ARG A 52 50.07 34.29 -15.78
CA ARG A 52 50.32 35.57 -16.48
C ARG A 52 49.24 36.61 -16.22
N MET A 53 47.98 36.20 -16.09
CA MET A 53 46.84 37.10 -15.84
C MET A 53 46.88 37.73 -14.44
N GLN A 54 47.32 36.98 -13.43
CA GLN A 54 47.33 37.41 -12.03
C GLN A 54 48.74 37.71 -11.48
N ASP A 55 49.76 37.64 -12.34
CA ASP A 55 51.19 37.88 -12.02
C ASP A 55 51.67 37.08 -10.79
N LYS A 56 51.24 35.81 -10.70
CA LYS A 56 51.56 34.91 -9.58
C LYS A 56 51.63 33.47 -10.06
N SER A 57 52.65 32.73 -9.63
CA SER A 57 52.74 31.30 -9.93
C SER A 57 51.64 30.52 -9.21
N ASN A 58 51.09 29.48 -9.87
CA ASN A 58 49.98 28.66 -9.38
C ASN A 58 48.73 29.47 -9.01
N ALA A 59 48.46 30.54 -9.76
CA ALA A 59 47.33 31.43 -9.56
C ALA A 59 46.00 30.67 -9.58
N LEU A 60 45.85 29.71 -10.49
CA LEU A 60 44.65 28.91 -10.66
C LEU A 60 44.27 28.13 -9.38
N MET A 61 45.25 27.65 -8.62
CA MET A 61 45.04 26.90 -7.37
C MET A 61 44.90 27.83 -6.16
N MET A 62 45.75 28.86 -6.06
CA MET A 62 45.90 29.63 -4.83
C MET A 62 45.01 30.86 -4.74
N LEU A 63 44.58 31.41 -5.87
CA LEU A 63 43.87 32.68 -5.92
C LEU A 63 42.42 32.49 -6.41
N PRO A 64 41.46 33.26 -5.85
CA PRO A 64 40.14 33.35 -6.42
C PRO A 64 40.18 33.92 -7.85
N PRO A 65 39.13 33.67 -8.67
CA PRO A 65 39.03 34.13 -10.06
C PRO A 65 38.75 35.65 -10.21
N THR A 66 39.16 36.45 -9.22
CA THR A 66 39.01 37.91 -9.16
C THR A 66 40.13 38.61 -9.89
N VAL A 67 39.77 39.63 -10.68
CA VAL A 67 40.76 40.48 -11.39
C VAL A 67 40.65 41.94 -10.98
N ALA A 68 39.49 42.39 -10.47
CA ALA A 68 39.29 43.76 -10.00
C ALA A 68 38.82 43.83 -8.54
N ALA A 69 39.20 44.92 -7.86
CA ALA A 69 38.77 45.16 -6.48
C ALA A 69 37.25 45.35 -6.40
N GLY A 70 36.60 44.65 -5.46
CA GLY A 70 35.16 44.74 -5.23
C GLY A 70 34.29 43.80 -6.08
N GLU A 71 34.88 43.02 -6.99
CA GLU A 71 34.13 41.94 -7.67
C GLU A 71 33.67 40.88 -6.66
N THR A 72 32.52 40.26 -6.91
CA THR A 72 31.99 39.14 -6.13
C THR A 72 31.87 37.89 -7.00
N LEU A 73 32.06 36.73 -6.40
CA LEU A 73 31.83 35.44 -7.04
C LEU A 73 30.39 34.98 -6.80
N GLU A 74 29.67 34.77 -7.88
CA GLU A 74 28.36 34.15 -7.85
C GLU A 74 28.52 32.63 -7.95
N VAL A 75 28.04 31.93 -6.92
CA VAL A 75 27.99 30.48 -6.85
C VAL A 75 26.52 30.07 -6.97
N GLN A 76 26.19 29.47 -8.11
CA GLN A 76 24.87 28.98 -8.40
C GLN A 76 24.69 27.57 -7.81
N VAL A 77 23.58 27.37 -7.10
CA VAL A 77 23.11 26.06 -6.64
C VAL A 77 22.20 25.49 -7.73
N LEU A 78 22.60 24.36 -8.30
CA LEU A 78 21.86 23.70 -9.38
C LEU A 78 20.94 22.58 -8.86
N ASP A 79 21.40 21.84 -7.85
CA ASP A 79 20.64 20.72 -7.28
C ASP A 79 21.14 20.44 -5.86
N GLY A 80 20.30 19.82 -5.04
CA GLY A 80 20.64 19.41 -3.68
C GLY A 80 19.90 18.15 -3.28
N SER A 81 20.63 17.17 -2.74
CA SER A 81 20.06 15.90 -2.29
C SER A 81 20.61 15.46 -0.94
N ILE A 82 19.71 14.89 -0.13
CA ILE A 82 20.03 14.28 1.16
C ILE A 82 20.00 12.76 1.01
N THR A 83 21.11 12.12 1.34
CA THR A 83 21.28 10.66 1.16
C THR A 83 21.07 9.89 2.45
N GLU A 84 21.34 10.50 3.61
CA GLU A 84 21.17 9.86 4.91
C GLU A 84 20.78 10.88 5.98
N MET A 85 19.92 10.48 6.91
CA MET A 85 19.51 11.32 8.03
C MET A 85 19.20 10.50 9.28
N TRP A 86 19.71 10.95 10.43
CA TRP A 86 19.33 10.42 11.73
C TRP A 86 19.32 11.53 12.79
N MET A 87 18.53 11.33 13.84
CA MET A 87 18.36 12.31 14.90
C MET A 87 18.45 11.68 16.29
N ASN A 88 19.09 12.39 17.21
CA ASN A 88 19.06 12.12 18.63
C ASN A 88 18.15 13.13 19.33
N GLU A 89 16.97 12.69 19.78
CA GLU A 89 15.98 13.55 20.46
C GLU A 89 16.47 14.07 21.82
N VAL A 90 17.33 13.32 22.53
CA VAL A 90 17.83 13.67 23.86
C VAL A 90 18.80 14.84 23.76
N PHE A 91 19.74 14.76 22.82
CA PHE A 91 20.71 15.83 22.56
C PHE A 91 20.15 16.94 21.67
N LYS A 92 18.95 16.74 21.09
CA LYS A 92 18.32 17.64 20.12
C LYS A 92 19.21 17.90 18.91
N GLU A 93 19.87 16.84 18.42
CA GLU A 93 20.83 16.91 17.34
C GLU A 93 20.38 16.06 16.15
N MET A 94 20.33 16.67 14.96
CA MET A 94 20.07 15.99 13.69
C MET A 94 21.34 15.96 12.86
N ASN A 95 21.66 14.81 12.29
CA ASN A 95 22.81 14.59 11.42
C ASN A 95 22.29 14.28 10.01
N ILE A 96 22.94 14.88 9.02
CA ILE A 96 22.62 14.66 7.60
C ILE A 96 23.89 14.41 6.81
N ASN A 97 23.76 13.53 5.82
CA ASN A 97 24.73 13.36 4.74
C ASN A 97 24.04 13.68 3.41
N GLY A 98 24.74 14.34 2.51
CA GLY A 98 24.17 14.74 1.23
C GLY A 98 25.19 15.40 0.32
N TYR A 99 24.69 15.97 -0.76
CA TYR A 99 25.51 16.76 -1.68
C TYR A 99 24.73 17.91 -2.30
N LEU A 100 25.46 18.98 -2.64
CA LEU A 100 24.98 20.08 -3.48
C LEU A 100 25.74 20.07 -4.81
N LYS A 101 25.03 20.26 -5.91
CA LYS A 101 25.65 20.54 -7.21
C LYS A 101 25.77 22.05 -7.37
N LEU A 102 27.01 22.53 -7.48
CA LEU A 102 27.32 23.95 -7.54
C LEU A 102 27.95 24.30 -8.88
N SER A 103 27.76 25.55 -9.32
CA SER A 103 28.35 26.12 -10.52
C SER A 103 28.87 27.53 -10.24
N TRP A 104 30.09 27.86 -10.66
CA TRP A 104 30.63 29.21 -10.59
C TRP A 104 31.46 29.52 -11.83
N LYS A 105 31.70 30.81 -12.10
CA LYS A 105 32.43 31.25 -13.28
C LYS A 105 33.89 31.60 -12.95
N ASP A 106 34.83 30.90 -13.57
CA ASP A 106 36.25 31.19 -13.56
C ASP A 106 36.72 31.61 -14.97
N ARG A 107 36.98 32.91 -15.14
CA ARG A 107 37.38 33.47 -16.44
C ARG A 107 38.76 32.98 -16.92
N ARG A 108 39.58 32.43 -16.01
CA ARG A 108 40.92 31.90 -16.31
C ARG A 108 40.83 30.53 -17.00
N LEU A 109 39.70 29.84 -16.87
CA LEU A 109 39.43 28.55 -17.49
C LEU A 109 38.68 28.69 -18.82
N ARG A 110 39.02 29.68 -19.65
CA ARG A 110 38.40 29.89 -20.96
C ARG A 110 39.31 29.39 -22.07
N TRP A 111 38.77 28.61 -22.99
CA TRP A 111 39.48 28.17 -24.19
C TRP A 111 38.55 28.17 -25.40
N ASN A 112 39.14 28.10 -26.60
CA ASN A 112 38.37 27.94 -27.83
C ASN A 112 38.15 26.43 -28.11
N PRO A 113 36.89 25.94 -28.13
CA PRO A 113 36.60 24.54 -28.43
C PRO A 113 37.00 24.16 -29.87
N GLU A 114 37.00 25.09 -30.83
CA GLU A 114 37.45 24.79 -32.19
C GLU A 114 38.95 24.48 -32.26
N GLU A 115 39.72 25.09 -31.37
CA GLU A 115 41.15 24.90 -31.26
C GLU A 115 41.44 23.58 -30.52
N TRP A 116 40.81 23.37 -29.35
CA TRP A 116 41.09 22.24 -28.46
C TRP A 116 40.23 21.00 -28.70
N LYS A 117 39.27 21.07 -29.62
CA LYS A 117 38.33 20.02 -30.01
C LYS A 117 37.47 19.46 -28.87
N THR A 118 37.58 20.01 -27.66
CA THR A 118 36.81 19.63 -26.47
C THR A 118 36.08 20.85 -25.91
N GLU A 119 34.86 20.62 -25.46
CA GLU A 119 34.04 21.61 -24.75
C GLU A 119 34.18 21.51 -23.23
N ASN A 120 34.66 20.36 -22.72
CA ASN A 120 34.70 20.08 -21.29
C ASN A 120 36.09 19.63 -20.84
N LEU A 121 36.51 20.06 -19.66
CA LEU A 121 37.76 19.70 -19.02
C LEU A 121 37.46 19.13 -17.64
N ARG A 122 37.81 17.86 -17.40
CA ARG A 122 37.67 17.23 -16.08
C ARG A 122 38.92 17.48 -15.24
N LEU A 123 38.74 18.04 -14.04
CA LEU A 123 39.84 18.27 -13.10
C LEU A 123 40.00 17.09 -12.16
N LYS A 124 41.16 16.43 -12.21
CA LYS A 124 41.42 15.18 -11.47
C LYS A 124 41.52 15.35 -9.94
N SER A 125 41.77 16.57 -9.46
CA SER A 125 41.93 16.84 -8.03
C SER A 125 41.48 18.25 -7.68
N MET A 126 40.86 18.41 -6.51
CA MET A 126 40.51 19.70 -5.91
C MET A 126 41.74 20.61 -5.73
N GLY A 127 42.93 20.04 -5.51
CA GLY A 127 44.17 20.81 -5.35
C GLY A 127 44.67 21.48 -6.63
N ARG A 128 44.01 21.31 -7.78
CA ARG A 128 44.42 21.92 -9.06
C ARG A 128 43.70 23.23 -9.37
N LEU A 129 42.63 23.55 -8.64
CA LEU A 129 41.78 24.71 -8.88
C LEU A 129 41.31 25.30 -7.56
N TRP A 130 41.35 26.62 -7.46
CA TRP A 130 40.73 27.34 -6.36
C TRP A 130 39.22 27.08 -6.35
N SER A 131 38.72 26.62 -5.21
CA SER A 131 37.30 26.34 -5.00
C SER A 131 36.80 27.20 -3.83
N PRO A 132 35.55 27.71 -3.87
CA PRO A 132 35.03 28.49 -2.76
C PRO A 132 34.97 27.64 -1.47
N ASP A 133 35.32 28.24 -0.34
CA ASP A 133 35.47 27.56 0.95
C ASP A 133 34.13 27.43 1.69
N ILE A 134 33.19 26.71 1.10
CA ILE A 134 31.86 26.52 1.68
C ILE A 134 31.95 25.56 2.86
N ASN A 135 31.58 26.03 4.05
CA ASN A 135 31.67 25.28 5.31
C ASN A 135 30.40 25.42 6.15
N SER A 136 30.18 24.49 7.07
CA SER A 136 29.10 24.57 8.05
C SER A 136 29.44 25.53 9.20
N ASP A 137 28.40 26.07 9.86
CA ASP A 137 28.59 26.93 11.05
C ASP A 137 29.39 26.25 12.18
N LYS A 138 29.25 24.91 12.34
CA LYS A 138 29.91 24.15 13.43
C LYS A 138 31.34 23.72 13.12
N LEU A 139 31.75 23.66 11.85
CA LEU A 139 33.16 23.46 11.49
C LEU A 139 34.05 24.58 12.06
N GLN A 140 33.47 25.77 12.32
CA GLN A 140 34.18 26.96 12.76
C GLN A 140 34.53 27.00 14.26
N THR A 141 34.04 26.09 15.11
CA THR A 141 34.13 26.25 16.58
C THR A 141 34.82 25.12 17.37
N GLY A 142 35.42 24.10 16.74
CA GLY A 142 36.17 23.09 17.51
C GLY A 142 37.10 22.17 16.72
N SER A 143 38.28 21.88 17.29
CA SER A 143 39.27 20.90 16.79
C SER A 143 38.80 19.43 16.73
N GLN A 144 37.51 19.16 16.98
CA GLN A 144 36.89 17.83 16.95
C GLN A 144 35.55 17.84 16.18
N SER A 145 35.38 18.71 15.20
CA SER A 145 34.16 18.71 14.38
C SER A 145 34.09 17.45 13.53
N THR A 146 32.97 16.73 13.63
CA THR A 146 32.61 15.58 12.78
C THR A 146 32.10 16.02 11.40
N ASP A 147 31.95 17.33 11.21
CA ASP A 147 31.45 17.90 9.98
C ASP A 147 32.52 17.78 8.89
N PHE A 148 32.10 17.33 7.73
CA PHE A 148 32.96 17.08 6.58
C PHE A 148 32.35 17.77 5.39
N VAL A 149 33.15 18.53 4.65
CA VAL A 149 32.74 19.14 3.39
C VAL A 149 33.87 18.97 2.39
N ASN A 150 33.58 18.40 1.23
CA ASN A 150 34.59 18.18 0.20
C ASN A 150 34.00 18.29 -1.21
N TYR A 151 34.82 18.74 -2.16
CA TYR A 151 34.45 18.80 -3.57
C TYR A 151 34.83 17.53 -4.31
N HIS A 152 33.89 17.01 -5.10
CA HIS A 152 34.05 15.88 -5.99
C HIS A 152 33.57 16.24 -7.41
N ASP A 153 34.03 15.48 -8.41
CA ASP A 153 33.63 15.60 -9.82
C ASP A 153 33.68 17.04 -10.39
N ILE A 154 34.79 17.73 -10.15
CA ILE A 154 35.00 19.10 -10.66
C ILE A 154 35.22 19.06 -12.18
N GLN A 155 34.41 19.82 -12.91
CA GLN A 155 34.42 19.90 -14.37
C GLN A 155 34.28 21.35 -14.81
N SER A 156 35.09 21.78 -15.77
CA SER A 156 34.98 23.11 -16.39
C SER A 156 34.48 23.00 -17.83
N ASN A 157 33.66 23.96 -18.24
CA ASN A 157 33.23 24.15 -19.64
C ASN A 157 34.10 25.24 -20.32
N TYR A 158 34.19 25.25 -21.65
CA TYR A 158 35.00 26.18 -22.46
C TYR A 158 34.71 27.67 -22.19
N ASN A 159 33.50 27.97 -21.71
CA ASN A 159 33.09 29.31 -21.28
C ASN A 159 33.63 29.75 -19.91
N GLY A 160 34.38 28.88 -19.21
CA GLY A 160 34.88 29.11 -17.85
C GLY A 160 33.86 28.82 -16.76
N ASN A 161 32.75 28.16 -17.05
CA ASN A 161 31.81 27.71 -16.02
C ASN A 161 32.33 26.41 -15.41
N VAL A 162 32.60 26.44 -14.10
CA VAL A 162 33.05 25.29 -13.32
C VAL A 162 31.87 24.73 -12.56
N THR A 163 31.63 23.43 -12.71
CA THR A 163 30.62 22.68 -11.96
C THR A 163 31.31 21.68 -11.05
N ALA A 164 30.80 21.52 -9.83
CA ALA A 164 31.33 20.56 -8.87
C ALA A 164 30.24 20.03 -7.93
N ARG A 165 30.46 18.84 -7.38
CA ARG A 165 29.60 18.24 -6.36
C ARG A 165 30.22 18.46 -4.98
N LEU A 166 29.58 19.28 -4.17
CA LEU A 166 29.95 19.52 -2.77
C LEU A 166 29.30 18.45 -1.89
N GLU A 167 30.05 17.42 -1.50
CA GLU A 167 29.58 16.43 -0.55
C GLU A 167 29.73 16.95 0.87
N PHE A 168 28.71 16.74 1.70
CA PHE A 168 28.71 17.19 3.08
C PHE A 168 28.20 16.12 4.05
N ARG A 169 28.75 16.17 5.26
CA ARG A 169 28.27 15.51 6.46
C ARG A 169 28.23 16.55 7.55
N MET A 170 27.08 16.81 8.14
CA MET A 170 26.95 17.89 9.10
C MET A 170 25.86 17.61 10.14
N LYS A 171 25.99 18.28 11.29
CA LYS A 171 25.00 18.19 12.37
C LYS A 171 24.44 19.54 12.78
N ALA A 172 23.13 19.61 12.98
CA ALA A 172 22.44 20.81 13.47
C ALA A 172 21.89 20.60 14.87
N GLN A 173 21.91 21.66 15.67
CA GLN A 173 21.13 21.74 16.90
C GLN A 173 19.71 22.13 16.51
N CYS A 174 18.73 21.32 16.89
CA CYS A 174 17.34 21.51 16.52
C CYS A 174 16.56 22.25 17.61
N VAL A 175 15.73 23.20 17.20
CA VAL A 175 14.70 23.75 18.08
C VAL A 175 13.52 22.79 18.05
N ILE A 176 13.30 22.11 19.17
CA ILE A 176 12.24 21.11 19.28
C ILE A 176 11.08 21.71 20.06
N ASP A 177 9.92 21.77 19.41
CA ASP A 177 8.64 22.00 20.05
C ASP A 177 8.03 20.64 20.46
N TYR A 178 7.64 20.52 21.73
CA TYR A 178 7.02 19.31 22.29
C TYR A 178 5.50 19.48 22.52
N THR A 179 4.90 20.58 22.05
CA THR A 179 3.47 20.88 22.25
C THR A 179 2.55 19.75 21.75
N GLU A 180 2.92 19.09 20.65
CA GLU A 180 2.17 17.97 20.07
C GLU A 180 2.73 16.58 20.46
N TYR A 181 3.58 16.48 21.49
CA TYR A 181 4.16 15.20 21.90
C TYR A 181 3.07 14.13 22.11
N PRO A 182 3.16 12.93 21.49
CA PRO A 182 4.30 12.35 20.75
C PRO A 182 4.32 12.57 19.22
N ASN A 183 3.37 13.29 18.61
CA ASN A 183 3.31 13.54 17.15
C ASN A 183 4.07 14.81 16.72
N ASP A 184 5.07 15.19 17.51
CA ASP A 184 5.80 16.44 17.39
C ASP A 184 6.71 16.47 16.16
N ARG A 185 6.59 17.54 15.36
CA ARG A 185 7.47 17.82 14.21
C ARG A 185 8.84 18.29 14.69
N LYS A 186 9.90 17.74 14.11
CA LYS A 186 11.29 18.13 14.37
C LYS A 186 11.80 18.93 13.19
N HIS A 187 11.92 20.24 13.38
CA HIS A 187 12.44 21.16 12.38
C HIS A 187 13.90 21.52 12.69
N CYS A 188 14.79 21.31 11.74
CA CYS A 188 16.21 21.56 11.90
C CYS A 188 16.76 22.30 10.67
N CYS A 189 17.58 23.31 10.94
CA CYS A 189 18.20 24.14 9.92
C CYS A 189 19.71 23.93 9.92
N PHE A 190 20.28 23.73 8.73
CA PHE A 190 21.70 23.58 8.50
C PHE A 190 22.16 24.74 7.63
N ASN A 191 23.19 25.45 8.06
CA ASN A 191 23.71 26.60 7.34
C ASN A 191 25.07 26.27 6.73
N LEU A 192 25.25 26.69 5.47
CA LEU A 192 26.50 26.64 4.73
C LEU A 192 26.88 28.04 4.29
N GLN A 193 28.13 28.44 4.52
CA GLN A 193 28.66 29.74 4.12
C GLN A 193 30.15 29.67 3.84
N SER A 194 30.65 30.62 3.06
CA SER A 194 32.10 30.83 2.96
C SER A 194 32.64 31.38 4.29
N THR A 195 33.76 30.83 4.78
CA THR A 195 34.36 31.25 6.05
C THR A 195 35.33 32.41 5.84
N LEU A 196 36.20 32.27 4.85
CA LEU A 196 37.27 33.20 4.50
C LEU A 196 36.76 34.33 3.59
N TYR A 197 35.78 34.07 2.74
CA TYR A 197 35.34 34.96 1.67
C TYR A 197 33.87 35.39 1.80
N LYS A 198 33.37 35.66 3.01
CA LYS A 198 31.96 35.99 3.33
C LYS A 198 31.31 37.09 2.47
N ARG A 199 32.06 38.14 2.14
CA ARG A 199 31.58 39.26 1.30
C ARG A 199 31.76 39.03 -0.20
N TYR A 200 32.67 38.12 -0.55
CA TYR A 200 33.05 37.84 -1.92
C TYR A 200 32.18 36.75 -2.54
N VAL A 201 31.90 35.66 -1.81
CA VAL A 201 31.04 34.57 -2.29
C VAL A 201 29.57 34.91 -2.05
N LYS A 202 28.78 34.91 -3.12
CA LYS A 202 27.33 35.11 -3.10
C LYS A 202 26.63 33.90 -3.72
N PHE A 203 25.57 33.45 -3.08
CA PHE A 203 24.79 32.29 -3.56
C PHE A 203 23.61 32.73 -4.41
N ILE A 204 23.39 32.01 -5.51
CA ILE A 204 22.25 32.17 -6.41
C ILE A 204 21.57 30.81 -6.55
N MET A 205 20.24 30.79 -6.59
CA MET A 205 19.46 29.58 -6.84
C MET A 205 19.08 29.53 -8.31
N GLU A 206 18.99 28.34 -8.90
CA GLU A 206 18.67 28.17 -10.33
C GLU A 206 17.28 28.73 -10.70
N HIS A 207 16.29 28.57 -9.83
CA HIS A 207 14.89 28.95 -10.09
C HIS A 207 14.49 30.30 -9.47
N GLY A 208 15.45 31.14 -9.09
CA GLY A 208 15.22 32.50 -8.57
C GLY A 208 15.25 32.61 -7.04
N ASP A 209 14.76 33.73 -6.48
CA ASP A 209 14.95 34.08 -5.06
C ASP A 209 14.10 33.28 -4.05
N GLY A 210 13.43 32.21 -4.49
CA GLY A 210 12.58 31.34 -3.68
C GLY A 210 13.32 30.26 -2.90
N HIS A 211 12.55 29.36 -2.29
CA HIS A 211 13.06 28.10 -1.75
C HIS A 211 12.89 27.00 -2.80
N GLU A 212 13.92 26.16 -2.98
CA GLU A 212 13.87 24.99 -3.85
C GLU A 212 13.71 23.73 -2.99
N MET A 213 12.97 22.73 -3.47
CA MET A 213 12.79 21.47 -2.74
C MET A 213 14.08 20.64 -2.78
N LEU A 214 14.53 20.14 -1.64
CA LEU A 214 15.66 19.21 -1.60
C LEU A 214 15.20 17.82 -2.04
N ASN A 215 15.99 17.16 -2.89
CA ASN A 215 15.71 15.80 -3.30
C ASN A 215 15.98 14.82 -2.14
N THR A 216 14.91 14.22 -1.63
CA THR A 216 14.88 13.26 -0.52
C THR A 216 14.39 11.88 -0.93
N LYS A 217 14.28 11.60 -2.25
CA LYS A 217 13.69 10.35 -2.76
C LYS A 217 14.38 9.09 -2.22
N ASP A 218 15.71 9.10 -2.20
CA ASP A 218 16.55 7.95 -1.83
C ASP A 218 17.17 8.07 -0.42
N ILE A 219 16.53 8.85 0.46
CA ILE A 219 17.05 9.12 1.80
C ILE A 219 17.02 7.87 2.68
N ARG A 220 18.15 7.54 3.30
CA ARG A 220 18.23 6.47 4.31
C ARG A 220 17.96 7.03 5.69
N THR A 221 16.83 6.68 6.29
CA THR A 221 16.45 7.19 7.61
C THR A 221 15.44 6.27 8.32
N ASN A 222 15.28 6.46 9.64
CA ASN A 222 14.20 5.90 10.45
C ASN A 222 13.13 6.94 10.82
N TRP A 223 13.17 8.11 10.18
CA TRP A 223 12.25 9.23 10.40
C TRP A 223 11.38 9.45 9.15
N HIS A 224 10.13 9.85 9.36
CA HIS A 224 9.30 10.33 8.27
C HIS A 224 9.72 11.75 7.93
N VAL A 225 10.22 12.00 6.72
CA VAL A 225 10.64 13.33 6.26
C VAL A 225 9.52 13.96 5.45
N ASP A 226 9.08 15.15 5.86
CA ASP A 226 8.05 15.91 5.15
C ASP A 226 8.71 16.66 3.97
N PRO A 227 8.49 16.25 2.71
CA PRO A 227 9.15 16.86 1.57
C PRO A 227 8.68 18.31 1.34
N THR A 228 7.47 18.67 1.77
CA THR A 228 6.93 20.03 1.59
C THR A 228 7.56 21.04 2.54
N TRP A 229 8.11 20.56 3.66
CA TRP A 229 8.84 21.36 4.65
C TRP A 229 10.35 21.08 4.63
N THR A 230 10.85 20.52 3.53
CA THR A 230 12.27 20.20 3.32
C THR A 230 12.79 20.91 2.07
N TRP A 231 13.60 21.94 2.29
CA TRP A 231 13.98 22.87 1.23
C TRP A 231 15.38 23.45 1.43
N ILE A 232 15.90 24.03 0.37
CA ILE A 232 17.13 24.82 0.31
C ILE A 232 16.78 26.25 -0.08
N MET A 233 17.31 27.23 0.65
CA MET A 233 17.14 28.63 0.30
C MET A 233 18.45 29.41 0.52
N LYS A 234 18.61 30.51 -0.21
CA LYS A 234 19.61 31.52 0.13
C LYS A 234 19.08 32.47 1.20
N LEU A 235 19.95 32.87 2.10
CA LEU A 235 19.72 33.95 3.04
C LEU A 235 20.72 35.04 2.70
N ASN A 236 20.21 36.14 2.17
CA ASN A 236 20.98 37.34 1.83
C ASN A 236 20.49 38.48 2.72
N GLN A 237 21.19 38.75 3.83
CA GLN A 237 21.06 40.00 4.59
C GLN A 237 22.34 40.82 4.41
N GLU A 238 22.33 42.12 4.74
CA GLU A 238 23.52 42.97 4.63
C GLU A 238 24.69 42.39 5.44
N ASN A 239 25.63 41.71 4.75
CA ASN A 239 26.77 40.94 5.25
C ASN A 239 26.55 39.48 5.67
N ASP A 240 25.39 38.88 5.38
CA ASP A 240 25.13 37.47 5.62
C ASP A 240 24.72 36.78 4.31
N ASN A 241 25.68 36.08 3.68
CA ASN A 241 25.48 35.28 2.48
C ASN A 241 25.64 33.80 2.84
N ARG A 242 24.52 33.12 3.10
CA ARG A 242 24.53 31.70 3.45
C ARG A 242 23.42 30.93 2.74
N ILE A 243 23.66 29.64 2.54
CA ILE A 243 22.64 28.68 2.15
C ILE A 243 22.08 28.04 3.43
N ARG A 244 20.76 27.95 3.53
CA ARG A 244 20.09 27.20 4.60
C ARG A 244 19.36 26.00 4.00
N LEU A 245 19.71 24.81 4.50
CA LEU A 245 18.96 23.58 4.30
C LEU A 245 18.03 23.42 5.50
N SER A 246 16.73 23.31 5.27
CA SER A 246 15.75 23.05 6.31
C SER A 246 15.16 21.67 6.12
N LEU A 247 15.16 20.85 7.16
CA LEU A 247 14.57 19.53 7.16
C LEU A 247 13.51 19.45 8.27
N THR A 248 12.35 18.90 7.93
CA THR A 248 11.29 18.64 8.89
C THR A 248 10.96 17.16 8.91
N SER A 249 11.04 16.55 10.10
CA SER A 249 10.83 15.11 10.25
C SER A 249 9.94 14.77 11.45
N LYS A 250 9.33 13.58 11.41
CA LYS A 250 8.53 13.00 12.50
C LYS A 250 9.00 11.58 12.81
N ARG A 251 8.88 11.18 14.08
CA ARG A 251 9.27 9.82 14.48
C ARG A 251 8.22 8.80 14.01
N MET A 252 8.65 7.90 13.14
CA MET A 252 7.77 6.93 12.46
C MET A 252 6.87 6.15 13.43
N GLU A 253 7.46 5.57 14.49
CA GLU A 253 6.72 4.79 15.50
C GLU A 253 5.60 5.60 16.16
N ARG A 254 5.81 6.90 16.38
CA ARG A 254 4.84 7.78 17.03
C ARG A 254 3.74 8.22 16.07
N THR A 255 4.08 8.45 14.81
CA THR A 255 3.10 8.69 13.74
C THR A 255 2.15 7.50 13.59
N LEU A 256 2.70 6.28 13.56
CA LEU A 256 1.90 5.04 13.51
C LEU A 256 1.03 4.85 14.77
N ALA A 257 1.58 5.08 15.96
CA ALA A 257 0.80 5.02 17.20
C ALA A 257 -0.33 6.06 17.27
N TRP A 258 -0.09 7.28 16.77
CA TRP A 258 -1.10 8.33 16.69
C TRP A 258 -2.25 7.95 15.74
N LEU A 259 -1.92 7.37 14.58
CA LEU A 259 -2.92 6.87 13.63
C LEU A 259 -3.79 5.78 14.24
N SER A 260 -3.18 4.83 14.93
CA SER A 260 -3.89 3.78 15.64
C SER A 260 -4.93 4.35 16.63
N ARG A 261 -4.60 5.41 17.38
CA ARG A 261 -5.54 6.04 18.33
C ARG A 261 -6.69 6.78 17.66
N LYS A 262 -6.46 7.34 16.47
CA LYS A 262 -7.50 8.06 15.71
C LYS A 262 -8.48 7.12 15.02
N GLN A 263 -8.14 5.84 14.88
CA GLN A 263 -8.84 4.88 14.02
C GLN A 263 -9.02 3.53 14.72
N PRO A 264 -10.06 3.39 15.57
CA PRO A 264 -10.24 2.21 16.41
C PRO A 264 -10.73 0.96 15.66
N SER A 265 -10.84 0.97 14.33
CA SER A 265 -11.38 -0.13 13.52
C SER A 265 -10.53 -0.44 12.29
N LEU A 266 -9.22 -0.49 12.50
CA LEU A 266 -8.25 -0.86 11.47
C LEU A 266 -8.21 -2.38 11.27
N SER A 267 -8.39 -2.80 10.01
CA SER A 267 -8.06 -4.15 9.55
C SER A 267 -6.60 -4.22 9.14
N PHE A 268 -5.88 -5.25 9.60
CA PHE A 268 -4.49 -5.48 9.24
C PHE A 268 -4.40 -6.54 8.15
N HIS A 269 -3.75 -6.22 7.04
CA HIS A 269 -3.56 -7.17 5.94
C HIS A 269 -2.08 -7.51 5.79
N LEU A 270 -1.73 -8.79 5.99
CA LEU A 270 -0.41 -9.33 5.68
C LEU A 270 -0.42 -9.85 4.25
N ALA A 271 0.16 -9.12 3.28
CA ALA A 271 0.11 -9.55 1.89
C ALA A 271 1.37 -10.29 1.44
N VAL A 272 1.18 -11.53 0.95
CA VAL A 272 2.17 -12.29 0.19
C VAL A 272 1.82 -12.21 -1.29
N LYS A 273 2.72 -11.69 -2.13
CA LYS A 273 2.56 -11.67 -3.58
C LYS A 273 3.74 -12.37 -4.27
N ASN A 274 3.46 -13.36 -5.12
CA ASN A 274 4.48 -14.12 -5.86
C ASN A 274 5.64 -14.65 -4.97
N GLU A 275 5.32 -15.24 -3.81
CA GLU A 275 6.32 -15.75 -2.84
C GLU A 275 7.23 -14.68 -2.21
N GLN A 276 6.85 -13.42 -2.35
CA GLN A 276 7.46 -12.28 -1.67
C GLN A 276 6.40 -11.61 -0.80
N PHE A 277 6.79 -11.15 0.39
CA PHE A 277 5.91 -10.34 1.20
C PHE A 277 5.96 -8.90 0.72
N VAL A 278 4.80 -8.35 0.35
CA VAL A 278 4.75 -7.09 -0.42
C VAL A 278 4.12 -5.96 0.36
N LEU A 279 3.14 -6.21 1.24
CA LEU A 279 2.29 -5.13 1.73
C LEU A 279 1.76 -5.35 3.14
N LEU A 280 1.89 -4.33 3.99
CA LEU A 280 1.06 -4.15 5.17
C LEU A 280 0.06 -3.03 4.89
N VAL A 281 -1.22 -3.38 4.86
CA VAL A 281 -2.30 -2.41 4.66
C VAL A 281 -3.10 -2.28 5.94
N PHE A 282 -3.41 -1.03 6.30
CA PHE A 282 -4.34 -0.66 7.35
C PHE A 282 -5.50 0.09 6.71
N GLU A 283 -6.67 -0.53 6.67
CA GLU A 283 -7.87 0.07 6.07
C GLU A 283 -8.95 0.28 7.12
N ASN A 284 -9.63 1.43 7.02
CA ASN A 284 -10.97 1.63 7.55
C ASN A 284 -11.83 2.36 6.49
N ALA A 285 -13.12 2.55 6.75
CA ALA A 285 -14.06 3.15 5.80
C ALA A 285 -13.76 4.61 5.35
N LYS A 286 -12.79 5.30 5.96
CA LYS A 286 -12.47 6.72 5.71
C LYS A 286 -11.02 6.98 5.33
N SER A 287 -10.11 6.02 5.48
CA SER A 287 -8.67 6.23 5.30
C SER A 287 -7.91 4.93 5.12
N THR A 288 -6.83 4.99 4.35
CA THR A 288 -5.90 3.87 4.13
C THR A 288 -4.49 4.28 4.52
N LEU A 289 -3.91 3.59 5.50
CA LEU A 289 -2.47 3.67 5.81
C LEU A 289 -1.77 2.51 5.12
N LEU A 290 -0.75 2.83 4.34
CA LEU A 290 0.02 1.85 3.60
C LEU A 290 1.46 1.83 4.09
N ILE A 291 1.95 0.64 4.44
CA ILE A 291 3.35 0.41 4.78
C ILE A 291 3.91 -0.58 3.76
N ILE A 292 4.72 -0.08 2.83
CA ILE A 292 5.34 -0.88 1.78
C ILE A 292 6.77 -1.20 2.22
N LYS A 293 7.11 -2.48 2.30
CA LYS A 293 8.49 -2.91 2.58
C LYS A 293 9.31 -3.16 1.31
N ASP A 294 8.67 -3.33 0.15
CA ASP A 294 9.34 -3.54 -1.14
C ASP A 294 8.84 -2.53 -2.20
N GLU A 295 9.73 -1.63 -2.62
CA GLU A 295 9.44 -0.52 -3.55
C GLU A 295 9.20 -0.96 -4.99
N THR A 296 9.53 -2.19 -5.38
CA THR A 296 9.34 -2.69 -6.76
C THR A 296 7.87 -2.84 -7.18
N MET A 297 6.93 -2.58 -6.28
CA MET A 297 5.50 -2.82 -6.44
C MET A 297 4.62 -1.61 -6.04
N GLU A 298 5.16 -0.38 -6.02
CA GLU A 298 4.35 0.84 -5.87
C GLU A 298 3.30 0.95 -7.00
N ASN A 299 2.02 0.74 -6.66
CA ASN A 299 0.92 1.17 -7.55
C ASN A 299 0.80 2.69 -7.43
N GLN A 300 1.13 3.40 -8.52
CA GLN A 300 1.16 4.87 -8.59
C GLN A 300 -0.23 5.56 -8.49
N ASP A 301 -1.34 4.81 -8.53
CA ASP A 301 -2.67 5.35 -8.82
C ASP A 301 -3.68 5.32 -7.65
N VAL A 302 -3.25 5.31 -6.39
CA VAL A 302 -4.18 5.47 -5.27
C VAL A 302 -3.77 6.69 -4.46
N GLU A 303 -4.61 7.71 -4.46
CA GLU A 303 -4.54 8.86 -3.56
C GLU A 303 -4.73 8.35 -2.13
N ARG A 304 -3.71 8.48 -1.28
CA ARG A 304 -3.68 7.86 0.05
C ARG A 304 -3.32 8.88 1.11
N ASP A 305 -3.94 8.77 2.27
CA ASP A 305 -3.73 9.71 3.38
C ASP A 305 -2.29 9.68 3.91
N ILE A 306 -1.70 8.48 4.07
CA ILE A 306 -0.33 8.29 4.58
C ILE A 306 0.30 7.04 3.95
N GLN A 307 1.49 7.23 3.34
CA GLN A 307 2.31 6.16 2.78
C GLN A 307 3.68 6.17 3.47
N VAL A 308 4.09 5.01 3.99
CA VAL A 308 5.44 4.78 4.55
C VAL A 308 6.23 3.92 3.57
N LYS A 309 7.36 4.45 3.10
CA LYS A 309 8.22 3.79 2.11
C LYS A 309 9.19 2.80 2.74
N ALA A 310 9.71 1.87 1.92
CA ALA A 310 10.69 0.88 2.38
C ALA A 310 11.98 1.54 2.86
N SER A 311 12.44 2.60 2.18
CA SER A 311 13.60 3.43 2.57
C SER A 311 13.51 3.99 3.99
N GLU A 312 12.29 4.30 4.47
CA GLU A 312 12.03 4.80 5.84
C GLU A 312 12.01 3.67 6.90
N LEU A 313 11.99 2.41 6.46
CA LEU A 313 11.83 1.21 7.28
C LEU A 313 13.08 0.33 7.33
N VAL A 314 14.16 0.72 6.64
CA VAL A 314 15.42 -0.05 6.55
C VAL A 314 15.93 -0.46 7.94
N SER A 315 15.78 0.41 8.94
CA SER A 315 16.20 0.15 10.33
C SER A 315 15.42 -0.97 11.04
N TRP A 316 14.29 -1.43 10.49
CA TRP A 316 13.45 -2.48 11.08
C TRP A 316 13.69 -3.85 10.42
N SER A 317 14.52 -3.90 9.38
CA SER A 317 14.92 -5.13 8.70
C SER A 317 16.26 -5.63 9.23
N ASN A 318 16.46 -6.95 9.28
CA ASN A 318 17.72 -7.58 9.68
C ASN A 318 18.26 -8.45 8.53
N PRO A 319 19.42 -8.11 7.94
CA PRO A 319 19.97 -8.81 6.78
C PRO A 319 20.39 -10.26 7.08
N ASN A 320 20.54 -10.64 8.36
CA ASN A 320 20.91 -12.00 8.76
C ASN A 320 19.71 -12.96 8.88
N ARG A 321 18.48 -12.49 8.66
CA ARG A 321 17.25 -13.30 8.74
C ARG A 321 16.82 -13.79 7.37
N SER A 322 16.09 -14.91 7.33
CA SER A 322 15.35 -15.28 6.11
C SER A 322 14.29 -14.23 5.79
N HIS A 323 13.92 -14.12 4.52
CA HIS A 323 12.94 -13.13 4.05
C HIS A 323 11.59 -13.23 4.79
N ILE A 324 11.13 -14.46 5.05
CA ILE A 324 9.87 -14.74 5.76
C ILE A 324 9.95 -14.28 7.22
N GLN A 325 11.01 -14.67 7.93
CA GLN A 325 11.19 -14.32 9.34
C GLN A 325 11.40 -12.81 9.54
N ASP A 326 12.09 -12.16 8.62
CA ASP A 326 12.28 -10.71 8.66
C ASP A 326 10.95 -9.98 8.47
N TYR A 327 10.06 -10.50 7.61
CA TYR A 327 8.74 -9.93 7.43
C TYR A 327 7.81 -10.15 8.63
N ILE A 328 7.79 -11.37 9.20
CA ILE A 328 6.97 -11.66 10.39
C ILE A 328 7.40 -10.79 11.58
N ASN A 329 8.70 -10.65 11.81
CA ASN A 329 9.20 -9.78 12.87
C ASN A 329 8.85 -8.31 12.63
N PHE A 330 8.91 -7.86 11.37
CA PHE A 330 8.46 -6.53 10.98
C PHE A 330 6.96 -6.35 11.29
N SER A 331 6.11 -7.29 10.88
CA SER A 331 4.67 -7.28 11.16
C SER A 331 4.37 -7.25 12.65
N LYS A 332 5.07 -8.06 13.47
CA LYS A 332 4.95 -8.03 14.94
C LYS A 332 5.31 -6.67 15.51
N LYS A 333 6.40 -6.06 15.04
CA LYS A 333 6.82 -4.72 15.49
C LYS A 333 5.73 -3.69 15.19
N VAL A 334 5.11 -3.77 14.01
CA VAL A 334 4.01 -2.89 13.62
C VAL A 334 2.76 -3.15 14.48
N LEU A 335 2.37 -4.42 14.68
CA LEU A 335 1.21 -4.81 15.51
C LEU A 335 1.37 -4.41 16.99
N ASN A 336 2.60 -4.34 17.50
CA ASN A 336 2.86 -3.82 18.84
C ASN A 336 2.65 -2.30 18.95
N ILE A 337 2.71 -1.58 17.83
CA ILE A 337 2.53 -0.11 17.77
C ILE A 337 1.08 0.24 17.46
N ILE A 338 0.44 -0.54 16.59
CA ILE A 338 -0.92 -0.32 16.10
C ILE A 338 -1.84 -1.38 16.68
N SER A 339 -2.80 -0.94 17.51
CA SER A 339 -3.90 -1.78 17.93
C SER A 339 -4.79 -2.11 16.74
N CYS A 340 -4.91 -3.39 16.41
CA CYS A 340 -5.78 -3.90 15.35
C CYS A 340 -6.91 -4.74 15.95
N ASN A 341 -8.10 -4.63 15.36
CA ASN A 341 -9.25 -5.42 15.79
C ASN A 341 -9.42 -6.71 15.00
N SER A 342 -8.82 -6.78 13.81
CA SER A 342 -8.88 -7.96 12.96
C SER A 342 -7.59 -8.10 12.17
N LEU A 343 -7.14 -9.34 12.04
CA LEU A 343 -5.92 -9.70 11.33
C LEU A 343 -6.26 -10.60 10.14
N GLU A 344 -5.86 -10.18 8.94
CA GLU A 344 -6.09 -10.88 7.70
C GLU A 344 -4.76 -11.24 7.02
N LEU A 345 -4.62 -12.50 6.62
CA LEU A 345 -3.55 -12.96 5.75
C LEU A 345 -4.04 -12.92 4.31
N VAL A 346 -3.40 -12.12 3.46
CA VAL A 346 -3.74 -11.96 2.05
C VAL A 346 -2.68 -12.63 1.19
N VAL A 347 -3.09 -13.55 0.33
CA VAL A 347 -2.19 -14.27 -0.59
C VAL A 347 -2.58 -13.92 -2.02
N ILE A 348 -1.67 -13.28 -2.75
CA ILE A 348 -1.84 -12.77 -4.11
C ILE A 348 -0.88 -13.50 -5.04
N THR A 349 -1.31 -14.58 -5.68
CA THR A 349 -0.41 -15.33 -6.57
C THR A 349 -1.17 -16.13 -7.61
N ASP A 350 -0.58 -16.26 -8.80
CA ASP A 350 -1.05 -17.16 -9.84
C ASP A 350 -0.54 -18.60 -9.63
N ASN A 351 0.56 -18.77 -8.89
CA ASN A 351 1.13 -20.08 -8.55
C ASN A 351 1.98 -19.98 -7.27
N LEU A 352 1.62 -20.72 -6.22
CA LEU A 352 2.38 -20.77 -4.97
C LEU A 352 3.14 -22.10 -4.88
N SER A 353 4.46 -22.04 -4.76
CA SER A 353 5.31 -23.21 -4.61
C SER A 353 4.98 -23.95 -3.31
N SER A 354 5.00 -25.28 -3.37
CA SER A 354 4.75 -26.09 -2.18
C SER A 354 5.84 -25.91 -1.12
N GLN A 355 7.05 -25.50 -1.52
CA GLN A 355 8.13 -25.17 -0.59
C GLN A 355 7.80 -23.90 0.19
N PHE A 356 7.56 -22.78 -0.49
CA PHE A 356 7.21 -21.52 0.18
C PHE A 356 5.95 -21.67 1.03
N THR A 357 4.94 -22.41 0.54
CA THR A 357 3.73 -22.69 1.32
C THR A 357 4.07 -23.43 2.63
N ARG A 358 4.98 -24.41 2.61
CA ARG A 358 5.40 -25.10 3.84
C ARG A 358 6.13 -24.17 4.79
N GLU A 359 7.04 -23.35 4.28
CA GLU A 359 7.79 -22.40 5.10
C GLU A 359 6.83 -21.37 5.75
N LEU A 360 5.88 -20.83 4.99
CA LEU A 360 4.85 -19.91 5.50
C LEU A 360 4.00 -20.56 6.61
N LEU A 361 3.49 -21.78 6.38
CA LEU A 361 2.60 -22.45 7.34
C LEU A 361 3.34 -22.98 8.58
N ALA A 362 4.66 -23.13 8.51
CA ALA A 362 5.49 -23.56 9.64
C ALA A 362 5.69 -22.45 10.68
N GLU A 363 5.42 -21.19 10.33
CA GLU A 363 5.64 -20.05 11.21
C GLU A 363 4.50 -19.95 12.26
N PRO A 364 4.80 -20.18 13.56
CA PRO A 364 3.78 -20.28 14.60
C PRO A 364 3.06 -18.95 14.82
N ASP A 365 3.78 -17.85 14.61
CA ASP A 365 3.28 -16.48 14.80
C ASP A 365 2.30 -16.03 13.74
N LEU A 366 2.08 -16.81 12.67
CA LEU A 366 1.06 -16.51 11.70
C LEU A 366 -0.31 -17.07 12.11
N LYS A 367 -0.42 -17.95 13.09
CA LYS A 367 -1.73 -18.51 13.50
C LYS A 367 -2.71 -17.50 14.11
N ILE A 368 -2.28 -16.26 14.33
CA ILE A 368 -3.12 -15.19 14.89
C ILE A 368 -4.11 -14.57 13.88
N PHE A 369 -4.07 -14.93 12.59
CA PHE A 369 -5.07 -14.37 11.65
C PHE A 369 -6.45 -14.95 11.90
N GLU A 370 -7.45 -14.11 11.68
CA GLU A 370 -8.87 -14.49 11.70
C GLU A 370 -9.34 -14.83 10.29
N THR A 371 -8.85 -14.10 9.29
CA THR A 371 -9.25 -14.23 7.89
C THR A 371 -8.08 -14.57 6.98
N LEU A 372 -8.28 -15.51 6.07
CA LEU A 372 -7.37 -15.84 4.99
C LEU A 372 -8.04 -15.52 3.66
N ARG A 373 -7.42 -14.61 2.89
CA ARG A 373 -7.93 -14.17 1.59
C ARG A 373 -6.98 -14.50 0.46
N PHE A 374 -7.53 -15.02 -0.63
CA PHE A 374 -6.78 -15.36 -1.83
C PHE A 374 -7.20 -14.52 -3.04
N TYR A 375 -6.18 -13.99 -3.72
CA TYR A 375 -6.26 -13.35 -5.03
C TYR A 375 -5.31 -14.06 -6.00
N GLY A 376 -5.68 -14.07 -7.28
CA GLY A 376 -4.90 -14.71 -8.34
C GLY A 376 -5.80 -15.35 -9.39
N LYS A 377 -5.21 -15.97 -10.41
CA LYS A 377 -5.96 -16.63 -11.49
C LYS A 377 -6.38 -18.06 -11.19
N ARG A 378 -5.59 -18.80 -10.42
CA ARG A 378 -5.82 -20.23 -10.15
C ARG A 378 -5.18 -20.64 -8.84
N ILE A 379 -5.78 -21.59 -8.15
CA ILE A 379 -5.17 -22.27 -7.00
C ILE A 379 -5.03 -23.77 -7.26
N VAL A 380 -3.87 -24.33 -6.95
CA VAL A 380 -3.61 -25.76 -7.08
C VAL A 380 -4.23 -26.49 -5.89
N GLY A 381 -4.88 -27.64 -6.13
CA GLY A 381 -5.59 -28.39 -5.09
C GLY A 381 -4.71 -28.86 -3.93
N SER A 382 -3.43 -29.17 -4.16
CA SER A 382 -2.47 -29.52 -3.11
C SER A 382 -2.18 -28.33 -2.19
N THR A 383 -1.96 -27.14 -2.74
CA THR A 383 -1.77 -25.90 -1.99
C THR A 383 -3.02 -25.55 -1.20
N LEU A 384 -4.20 -25.62 -1.82
CA LEU A 384 -5.48 -25.36 -1.15
C LEU A 384 -5.71 -26.31 0.04
N LYS A 385 -5.37 -27.58 -0.14
CA LYS A 385 -5.44 -28.58 0.94
C LYS A 385 -4.54 -28.19 2.11
N MET A 386 -3.30 -27.78 1.86
CA MET A 386 -2.36 -27.36 2.93
C MET A 386 -2.93 -26.22 3.78
N PHE A 387 -3.50 -25.19 3.16
CA PHE A 387 -4.14 -24.09 3.89
C PHE A 387 -5.38 -24.53 4.67
N MET A 388 -6.26 -25.34 4.07
CA MET A 388 -7.44 -25.84 4.77
C MET A 388 -7.11 -26.77 5.94
N ASP A 389 -6.04 -27.57 5.82
CA ASP A 389 -5.56 -28.43 6.90
C ASP A 389 -4.99 -27.60 8.06
N TRP A 390 -4.25 -26.54 7.74
CA TRP A 390 -3.60 -25.65 8.71
C TRP A 390 -4.56 -24.81 9.55
N CYS A 391 -5.67 -24.34 8.97
CA CYS A 391 -6.62 -23.45 9.65
C CYS A 391 -7.64 -24.19 10.53
N ASP A 392 -8.12 -23.49 11.55
CA ASP A 392 -9.25 -23.89 12.38
C ASP A 392 -10.58 -23.49 11.74
N THR A 393 -11.67 -24.18 12.10
CA THR A 393 -13.00 -23.90 11.54
C THR A 393 -13.58 -22.55 11.96
N SER A 394 -13.00 -21.91 12.99
CA SER A 394 -13.32 -20.53 13.37
C SER A 394 -12.78 -19.49 12.37
N ASN A 395 -11.76 -19.83 11.58
CA ASN A 395 -11.20 -18.91 10.59
C ASN A 395 -12.17 -18.62 9.45
N SER A 396 -11.98 -17.46 8.82
CA SER A 396 -12.69 -17.03 7.62
C SER A 396 -11.84 -17.29 6.37
N PHE A 397 -12.44 -17.83 5.31
CA PHE A 397 -11.77 -18.12 4.04
C PHE A 397 -12.45 -17.40 2.89
N ILE A 398 -11.73 -16.56 2.17
CA ILE A 398 -12.30 -15.80 1.05
C ILE A 398 -11.41 -15.92 -0.18
N PHE A 399 -11.92 -16.56 -1.23
CA PHE A 399 -11.27 -16.70 -2.53
C PHE A 399 -11.96 -15.74 -3.49
N VAL A 400 -11.31 -14.66 -3.94
CA VAL A 400 -12.00 -13.63 -4.75
C VAL A 400 -11.86 -13.87 -6.25
N GLY A 401 -10.65 -14.12 -6.73
CA GLY A 401 -10.37 -14.34 -8.17
C GLY A 401 -9.99 -15.75 -8.62
N PRO A 402 -9.37 -16.62 -7.80
CA PRO A 402 -8.73 -17.81 -8.34
C PRO A 402 -9.73 -18.86 -8.78
N LYS A 403 -9.50 -19.44 -9.97
CA LYS A 403 -10.23 -20.62 -10.43
C LYS A 403 -9.98 -21.80 -9.50
N MET A 404 -11.08 -22.40 -9.05
CA MET A 404 -11.08 -23.51 -8.11
C MET A 404 -10.93 -24.85 -8.86
N PRO A 405 -10.34 -25.89 -8.25
CA PRO A 405 -10.29 -27.21 -8.88
C PRO A 405 -11.72 -27.78 -9.03
N TRP A 406 -12.11 -28.13 -10.26
CA TRP A 406 -13.50 -28.46 -10.64
C TRP A 406 -14.19 -29.57 -9.82
N ASN A 407 -13.42 -30.49 -9.23
CA ASN A 407 -13.92 -31.58 -8.39
C ASN A 407 -13.22 -31.57 -7.02
N TYR A 408 -12.91 -30.38 -6.50
CA TYR A 408 -12.25 -30.27 -5.21
C TYR A 408 -13.13 -30.86 -4.10
N ARG A 409 -12.50 -31.60 -3.17
CA ARG A 409 -13.14 -32.16 -1.99
C ARG A 409 -12.23 -31.99 -0.80
N HIS A 410 -12.79 -31.47 0.28
CA HIS A 410 -12.10 -31.35 1.56
C HIS A 410 -13.13 -31.45 2.68
N ASN A 411 -12.76 -32.07 3.80
CA ASN A 411 -13.67 -32.29 4.94
C ASN A 411 -14.09 -30.97 5.63
N LYS A 412 -13.25 -29.92 5.54
CA LYS A 412 -13.50 -28.57 6.08
C LYS A 412 -14.04 -27.55 5.06
N ALA A 413 -14.13 -27.89 3.76
CA ALA A 413 -14.47 -26.92 2.70
C ALA A 413 -15.82 -26.21 2.87
N PHE A 414 -16.70 -26.64 3.77
CA PHE A 414 -17.98 -25.99 4.06
C PHE A 414 -18.27 -25.95 5.57
N LYS A 415 -17.21 -25.83 6.38
CA LYS A 415 -17.26 -25.84 7.84
C LYS A 415 -16.61 -24.62 8.51
N PHE A 416 -16.09 -23.68 7.71
CA PHE A 416 -15.47 -22.47 8.21
C PHE A 416 -16.53 -21.44 8.61
N SER A 417 -16.21 -20.59 9.60
CA SER A 417 -17.12 -19.54 10.08
C SER A 417 -17.59 -18.63 8.95
N THR A 418 -16.66 -18.13 8.13
CA THR A 418 -17.01 -17.44 6.88
C THR A 418 -16.34 -18.13 5.72
N ILE A 419 -17.09 -18.31 4.63
CA ILE A 419 -16.56 -18.88 3.40
C ILE A 419 -17.02 -18.11 2.16
N GLY A 420 -16.05 -17.71 1.33
CA GLY A 420 -16.29 -17.03 0.08
C GLY A 420 -15.59 -17.73 -1.07
N TYR A 421 -16.35 -18.12 -2.09
CA TYR A 421 -15.83 -18.66 -3.34
C TYR A 421 -16.26 -17.74 -4.50
N GLY A 422 -15.30 -17.01 -5.06
CA GLY A 422 -15.44 -16.20 -6.26
C GLY A 422 -15.59 -17.03 -7.55
N ASP A 423 -15.12 -18.28 -7.50
CA ASP A 423 -15.43 -19.34 -8.48
C ASP A 423 -16.12 -20.49 -7.77
N ALA A 424 -17.44 -20.38 -7.62
CA ALA A 424 -18.30 -21.39 -7.05
C ALA A 424 -18.89 -22.34 -8.11
N GLY A 425 -18.37 -22.35 -9.35
CA GLY A 425 -18.90 -23.18 -10.43
C GLY A 425 -18.79 -24.69 -10.19
N TRP A 426 -17.89 -25.11 -9.30
CA TRP A 426 -17.69 -26.49 -8.86
C TRP A 426 -18.60 -26.89 -7.69
N VAL A 427 -19.20 -25.92 -7.00
CA VAL A 427 -20.05 -26.15 -5.82
C VAL A 427 -21.39 -26.71 -6.27
N LYS A 428 -21.84 -27.77 -5.59
CA LYS A 428 -23.17 -28.35 -5.79
C LYS A 428 -24.10 -27.93 -4.66
N ILE A 429 -25.40 -27.89 -4.92
CA ILE A 429 -26.39 -27.49 -3.90
C ILE A 429 -26.36 -28.43 -2.69
N GLU A 430 -26.05 -29.71 -2.92
CA GLU A 430 -25.92 -30.72 -1.85
C GLU A 430 -24.77 -30.42 -0.89
N ASN A 431 -23.75 -29.65 -1.30
CA ASN A 431 -22.67 -29.24 -0.40
C ASN A 431 -23.20 -28.32 0.71
N LEU A 432 -24.16 -27.44 0.39
CA LEU A 432 -24.77 -26.53 1.36
C LEU A 432 -25.54 -27.25 2.45
N PHE A 433 -26.15 -28.41 2.15
CA PHE A 433 -26.93 -29.19 3.14
C PHE A 433 -26.06 -29.73 4.28
N SER A 434 -24.74 -29.80 4.09
CA SER A 434 -23.79 -30.23 5.11
C SER A 434 -23.30 -29.09 6.02
N MET A 435 -23.62 -27.83 5.71
CA MET A 435 -23.16 -26.67 6.46
C MET A 435 -23.85 -26.57 7.82
N ARG A 436 -23.08 -26.24 8.85
CA ARG A 436 -23.56 -26.10 10.22
C ARG A 436 -22.89 -24.88 10.85
N ASN A 437 -23.68 -24.03 11.49
CA ASN A 437 -23.26 -22.86 12.26
C ASN A 437 -22.24 -21.97 11.54
N CYS A 438 -22.36 -21.80 10.23
CA CYS A 438 -21.50 -20.88 9.48
C CYS A 438 -22.08 -19.46 9.56
N GLU A 439 -21.27 -18.43 9.76
CA GLU A 439 -21.76 -17.05 9.81
C GLU A 439 -22.10 -16.56 8.39
N ASN A 440 -21.11 -16.55 7.48
CA ASN A 440 -21.29 -15.96 6.15
C ASN A 440 -20.85 -16.89 5.03
N VAL A 441 -21.68 -16.98 3.98
CA VAL A 441 -21.42 -17.79 2.79
C VAL A 441 -21.53 -16.91 1.54
N LEU A 442 -20.47 -16.82 0.74
CA LEU A 442 -20.47 -16.08 -0.52
C LEU A 442 -20.12 -17.03 -1.66
N LEU A 443 -21.01 -17.17 -2.63
CA LEU A 443 -20.85 -18.07 -3.78
C LEU A 443 -21.08 -17.30 -5.09
N GLU A 444 -20.01 -16.79 -5.68
CA GLU A 444 -20.05 -16.11 -6.97
C GLU A 444 -19.66 -17.09 -8.10
N GLY A 445 -20.25 -16.93 -9.29
CA GLY A 445 -20.02 -17.82 -10.43
C GLY A 445 -20.63 -19.22 -10.29
N ASN A 446 -21.60 -19.41 -9.38
CA ASN A 446 -22.27 -20.71 -9.22
C ASN A 446 -23.26 -21.00 -10.36
N ARG A 447 -23.69 -22.27 -10.47
CA ARG A 447 -24.61 -22.75 -11.51
C ARG A 447 -25.95 -23.26 -10.96
N PHE A 448 -26.40 -22.70 -9.85
CA PHE A 448 -27.66 -23.14 -9.24
C PHE A 448 -28.87 -22.71 -10.06
N SER A 449 -29.77 -23.66 -10.31
CA SER A 449 -31.07 -23.38 -10.93
C SER A 449 -32.08 -22.87 -9.89
N PRO A 450 -33.19 -22.23 -10.32
CA PRO A 450 -34.28 -21.89 -9.41
C PRO A 450 -34.85 -23.10 -8.63
N LYS A 451 -34.78 -24.30 -9.21
CA LYS A 451 -35.18 -25.55 -8.54
C LYS A 451 -34.20 -25.95 -7.44
N ASP A 452 -32.91 -25.68 -7.60
CA ASP A 452 -31.90 -25.95 -6.58
C ASP A 452 -32.10 -25.04 -5.37
N TYR A 453 -32.39 -23.76 -5.58
CA TYR A 453 -32.77 -22.86 -4.48
C TYR A 453 -34.06 -23.30 -3.79
N ASN A 454 -35.07 -23.79 -4.53
CA ASN A 454 -36.27 -24.36 -3.90
C ASN A 454 -35.94 -25.55 -3.01
N ARG A 455 -35.07 -26.47 -3.48
CA ARG A 455 -34.57 -27.60 -2.67
C ARG A 455 -33.85 -27.11 -1.42
N LEU A 456 -33.00 -26.09 -1.55
CA LEU A 456 -32.27 -25.50 -0.42
C LEU A 456 -33.22 -24.89 0.61
N VAL A 457 -34.17 -24.06 0.20
CA VAL A 457 -35.13 -23.45 1.13
C VAL A 457 -35.94 -24.53 1.83
N LYS A 458 -36.47 -25.52 1.10
CA LYS A 458 -37.22 -26.65 1.68
C LYS A 458 -36.38 -27.46 2.67
N TYR A 459 -35.09 -27.66 2.40
CA TYR A 459 -34.20 -28.33 3.34
C TYR A 459 -33.97 -27.46 4.60
N TRP A 460 -33.67 -26.18 4.39
CA TRP A 460 -33.30 -25.27 5.46
C TRP A 460 -34.44 -25.01 6.45
N ILE A 461 -35.67 -24.79 5.96
CA ILE A 461 -36.84 -24.54 6.83
C ILE A 461 -37.24 -25.75 7.67
N ASN A 462 -36.70 -26.93 7.38
CA ASN A 462 -36.95 -28.18 8.12
C ASN A 462 -35.66 -28.71 8.79
N CYS A 463 -34.57 -27.94 8.76
CA CYS A 463 -33.30 -28.37 9.32
C CYS A 463 -33.34 -28.23 10.84
N GLU A 464 -32.93 -29.29 11.55
CA GLU A 464 -32.76 -29.28 13.02
C GLU A 464 -31.47 -28.60 13.47
N HIS A 465 -30.72 -27.97 12.57
CA HIS A 465 -29.49 -27.26 12.90
C HIS A 465 -29.44 -25.95 12.12
N GLU A 466 -28.76 -24.95 12.69
CA GLU A 466 -28.48 -23.72 11.95
C GLU A 466 -27.48 -24.03 10.84
N MET A 467 -27.82 -23.70 9.60
CA MET A 467 -26.95 -23.94 8.45
C MET A 467 -25.93 -22.82 8.32
N PHE A 468 -26.40 -21.61 8.02
CA PHE A 468 -25.60 -20.40 7.98
C PHE A 468 -26.42 -19.14 8.28
N ARG A 469 -25.81 -18.05 8.78
CA ARG A 469 -26.55 -16.80 9.05
C ARG A 469 -26.84 -16.02 7.77
N THR A 470 -25.87 -15.94 6.85
CA THR A 470 -26.04 -15.28 5.55
C THR A 470 -25.55 -16.14 4.39
N LEU A 471 -26.23 -16.05 3.25
CA LEU A 471 -25.77 -16.57 1.96
C LEU A 471 -25.98 -15.54 0.87
N ARG A 472 -24.90 -15.17 0.19
CA ARG A 472 -24.91 -14.42 -1.07
C ARG A 472 -24.60 -15.37 -2.21
N SER A 473 -25.46 -15.40 -3.22
CA SER A 473 -25.33 -16.30 -4.37
C SER A 473 -25.74 -15.59 -5.66
N ASP A 474 -25.21 -15.98 -6.82
CA ASP A 474 -25.58 -15.38 -8.10
C ASP A 474 -27.07 -15.58 -8.48
N LEU A 475 -27.62 -14.54 -9.12
CA LEU A 475 -29.00 -14.44 -9.60
C LEU A 475 -29.04 -14.39 -11.14
N SER A 476 -28.60 -15.45 -11.83
CA SER A 476 -28.82 -15.53 -13.27
C SER A 476 -30.23 -16.06 -13.57
N ARG A 477 -31.17 -15.14 -13.86
CA ARG A 477 -32.57 -15.43 -14.25
C ARG A 477 -33.39 -16.21 -13.20
N ILE A 478 -33.35 -15.79 -11.95
CA ILE A 478 -34.11 -16.46 -10.89
C ILE A 478 -35.58 -16.09 -10.94
N GLN A 479 -36.42 -17.12 -11.10
CA GLN A 479 -37.86 -17.01 -10.99
C GLN A 479 -38.28 -17.30 -9.55
N MET A 480 -38.58 -16.25 -8.77
CA MET A 480 -38.98 -16.41 -7.37
C MET A 480 -40.26 -17.25 -7.21
N SER A 481 -41.13 -17.31 -8.23
CA SER A 481 -42.27 -18.23 -8.27
C SER A 481 -41.85 -19.71 -8.24
N VAL A 482 -40.70 -20.06 -8.80
CA VAL A 482 -40.13 -21.42 -8.77
C VAL A 482 -39.39 -21.65 -7.47
N VAL A 483 -38.59 -20.68 -7.01
CA VAL A 483 -37.83 -20.78 -5.75
C VAL A 483 -38.75 -20.97 -4.55
N LEU A 484 -39.88 -20.26 -4.51
CA LEU A 484 -40.84 -20.30 -3.40
C LEU A 484 -42.01 -21.26 -3.66
N LYS A 485 -41.90 -22.12 -4.68
CA LYS A 485 -42.96 -23.09 -4.99
C LYS A 485 -43.19 -24.02 -3.79
N ASP A 486 -44.47 -24.15 -3.42
CA ASP A 486 -44.97 -24.93 -2.29
C ASP A 486 -44.51 -24.45 -0.89
N ILE A 487 -43.88 -23.28 -0.80
CA ILE A 487 -43.40 -22.69 0.47
C ILE A 487 -44.40 -21.61 0.92
N VAL A 488 -44.70 -21.54 2.22
CA VAL A 488 -45.47 -20.43 2.80
C VAL A 488 -44.55 -19.23 2.97
N TYR A 489 -44.91 -18.10 2.38
CA TYR A 489 -44.11 -16.88 2.46
C TYR A 489 -44.97 -15.62 2.49
N VAL A 490 -44.37 -14.54 2.97
CA VAL A 490 -44.95 -13.19 2.99
C VAL A 490 -44.02 -12.25 2.23
N VAL A 491 -44.59 -11.25 1.57
CA VAL A 491 -43.83 -10.17 0.92
C VAL A 491 -44.06 -8.88 1.70
N ASN A 492 -42.99 -8.21 2.13
CA ASN A 492 -43.11 -6.87 2.68
C ASN A 492 -42.97 -5.84 1.53
N ALA A 493 -44.06 -5.16 1.18
CA ALA A 493 -44.08 -4.21 0.07
C ALA A 493 -43.23 -2.95 0.34
N SER A 494 -43.05 -2.56 1.61
CA SER A 494 -42.24 -1.39 2.01
C SER A 494 -40.73 -1.61 1.84
N LEU A 495 -40.28 -2.87 1.72
CA LEU A 495 -38.88 -3.26 1.60
C LEU A 495 -38.55 -3.85 0.21
N GLY A 496 -39.33 -3.49 -0.81
CA GLY A 496 -39.18 -4.02 -2.17
C GLY A 496 -39.57 -5.49 -2.31
N TYR A 497 -38.92 -6.22 -3.22
CA TYR A 497 -39.17 -7.66 -3.43
C TYR A 497 -38.51 -8.54 -2.34
N THR A 498 -38.69 -8.21 -1.07
CA THR A 498 -38.20 -9.00 0.07
C THR A 498 -39.21 -10.07 0.45
N PHE A 499 -38.77 -11.33 0.53
CA PHE A 499 -39.60 -12.49 0.86
C PHE A 499 -39.22 -13.04 2.24
N PHE A 500 -40.22 -13.28 3.08
CA PHE A 500 -40.05 -13.83 4.43
C PHE A 500 -40.63 -15.23 4.49
N VAL A 501 -39.91 -16.15 5.14
CA VAL A 501 -40.28 -17.55 5.32
C VAL A 501 -39.99 -17.95 6.76
N VAL A 502 -40.82 -18.80 7.38
CA VAL A 502 -40.50 -19.38 8.69
C VAL A 502 -39.37 -20.39 8.51
N ALA A 503 -38.30 -20.25 9.29
CA ALA A 503 -37.29 -21.28 9.41
C ALA A 503 -37.56 -22.11 10.67
N SER A 504 -37.58 -23.45 10.57
CA SER A 504 -37.51 -24.27 11.77
C SER A 504 -36.17 -24.04 12.47
N SER A 505 -36.19 -24.02 13.81
CA SER A 505 -34.97 -23.90 14.59
C SER A 505 -34.81 -25.09 15.53
N ALA A 506 -33.63 -25.68 15.42
CA ALA A 506 -32.98 -26.64 16.33
C ALA A 506 -33.24 -26.44 17.83
N GLN A 507 -33.31 -25.18 18.26
CA GLN A 507 -33.13 -24.77 19.66
C GLN A 507 -34.38 -24.12 20.26
N ARG A 508 -35.56 -24.28 19.64
CA ARG A 508 -36.82 -23.62 20.03
C ARG A 508 -36.78 -22.08 20.00
N GLN A 509 -35.77 -21.47 19.36
CA GLN A 509 -35.77 -20.03 19.14
C GLN A 509 -36.42 -19.71 17.79
N PRO A 510 -37.46 -18.85 17.75
CA PRO A 510 -38.12 -18.51 16.49
C PRO A 510 -37.12 -17.82 15.56
N LYS A 511 -37.13 -18.19 14.26
CA LYS A 511 -36.31 -17.55 13.24
C LYS A 511 -37.10 -17.26 11.98
N VAL A 512 -36.72 -16.19 11.31
CA VAL A 512 -37.24 -15.80 10.00
C VAL A 512 -36.11 -15.90 8.97
N LEU A 513 -36.38 -16.62 7.88
CA LEU A 513 -35.52 -16.64 6.69
C LEU A 513 -35.99 -15.53 5.74
N ILE A 514 -35.07 -14.61 5.47
CA ILE A 514 -35.28 -13.47 4.58
C ILE A 514 -34.56 -13.77 3.27
N ILE A 515 -35.29 -13.64 2.16
CA ILE A 515 -34.79 -13.89 0.80
C ILE A 515 -34.96 -12.62 -0.02
N GLN A 516 -33.86 -12.08 -0.54
CA GLN A 516 -33.80 -10.79 -1.21
C GLN A 516 -33.07 -10.90 -2.55
N PRO A 517 -33.78 -10.75 -3.68
CA PRO A 517 -33.13 -10.53 -4.97
C PRO A 517 -32.66 -9.07 -5.05
N TYR A 518 -31.37 -8.86 -5.31
CA TYR A 518 -30.78 -7.54 -5.48
C TYR A 518 -29.75 -7.54 -6.61
N GLY A 519 -30.02 -6.76 -7.66
CA GLY A 519 -29.18 -6.72 -8.85
C GLY A 519 -29.01 -8.11 -9.47
N THR A 520 -27.77 -8.59 -9.52
CA THR A 520 -27.39 -9.92 -10.02
C THR A 520 -27.15 -10.95 -8.91
N PHE A 521 -27.61 -10.69 -7.69
CA PHE A 521 -27.41 -11.59 -6.54
C PHE A 521 -28.73 -11.92 -5.83
N LEU A 522 -28.78 -13.10 -5.23
CA LEU A 522 -29.80 -13.57 -4.32
C LEU A 522 -29.18 -13.67 -2.93
N TYR A 523 -29.76 -12.95 -1.98
CA TYR A 523 -29.35 -12.92 -0.60
C TYR A 523 -30.33 -13.72 0.25
N PHE A 524 -29.78 -14.53 1.15
CA PHE A 524 -30.50 -15.21 2.22
C PHE A 524 -29.92 -14.73 3.54
N SER A 525 -30.78 -14.45 4.51
CA SER A 525 -30.36 -14.16 5.87
C SER A 525 -31.33 -14.74 6.89
N THR A 526 -30.83 -15.20 8.03
CA THR A 526 -31.66 -15.63 9.15
C THR A 526 -31.50 -14.69 10.33
N LEU A 527 -32.62 -14.26 10.89
CA LEU A 527 -32.69 -13.37 12.05
C LEU A 527 -33.71 -13.89 13.05
N SER A 528 -33.56 -13.52 14.33
CA SER A 528 -34.68 -13.66 15.25
C SER A 528 -35.78 -12.63 14.91
N PRO A 529 -37.06 -12.89 15.20
CA PRO A 529 -38.15 -11.96 14.89
C PRO A 529 -37.96 -10.58 15.53
N GLU A 530 -37.35 -10.54 16.71
CA GLU A 530 -37.10 -9.33 17.50
C GLU A 530 -35.80 -8.62 17.11
N GLU A 531 -34.89 -9.32 16.41
CA GLU A 531 -33.63 -8.75 15.95
C GLU A 531 -33.87 -7.66 14.90
N ALA A 532 -33.33 -6.47 15.16
CA ALA A 532 -33.50 -5.33 14.27
C ALA A 532 -32.45 -5.34 13.16
N MET A 533 -32.90 -5.38 11.91
CA MET A 533 -32.04 -5.24 10.74
C MET A 533 -31.92 -3.76 10.34
N VAL A 534 -30.70 -3.28 10.17
CA VAL A 534 -30.45 -1.94 9.62
C VAL A 534 -30.63 -2.01 8.10
N LEU A 535 -31.61 -1.28 7.60
CA LEU A 535 -31.91 -1.17 6.18
C LEU A 535 -30.97 -0.15 5.51
N GLY A 536 -30.88 -0.16 4.18
CA GLY A 536 -30.08 0.82 3.43
C GLY A 536 -30.46 2.29 3.66
N SER A 537 -31.63 2.55 4.27
CA SER A 537 -32.08 3.87 4.73
C SER A 537 -31.53 4.29 6.10
N GLY A 538 -30.79 3.42 6.79
CA GLY A 538 -30.32 3.61 8.17
C GLY A 538 -31.36 3.28 9.25
N ALA A 539 -32.61 2.97 8.87
CA ALA A 539 -33.66 2.57 9.81
C ALA A 539 -33.45 1.13 10.29
N ALA A 540 -33.52 0.91 11.60
CA ALA A 540 -33.54 -0.41 12.22
C ALA A 540 -34.98 -0.92 12.32
N LYS A 541 -35.28 -2.08 11.73
CA LYS A 541 -36.63 -2.67 11.73
C LYS A 541 -36.57 -4.14 12.15
N SER A 542 -37.41 -4.53 13.11
CA SER A 542 -37.65 -5.93 13.48
C SER A 542 -38.75 -6.54 12.60
N PHE A 543 -38.86 -7.86 12.59
CA PHE A 543 -39.75 -8.61 11.71
C PHE A 543 -40.73 -9.54 12.46
N ALA A 544 -41.04 -9.19 13.71
CA ALA A 544 -41.98 -9.90 14.57
C ALA A 544 -43.38 -9.99 13.93
N ARG A 545 -43.84 -8.92 13.29
CA ARG A 545 -45.14 -8.88 12.60
C ARG A 545 -45.18 -9.86 11.43
N GLU A 546 -44.15 -9.87 10.58
CA GLU A 546 -44.04 -10.81 9.47
C GLU A 546 -44.00 -12.27 9.96
N TYR A 547 -43.32 -12.52 11.08
CA TYR A 547 -43.28 -13.83 11.71
C TYR A 547 -44.66 -14.30 12.21
N GLU A 548 -45.42 -13.43 12.87
CA GLU A 548 -46.79 -13.76 13.31
C GLU A 548 -47.72 -14.06 12.14
N VAL A 549 -47.69 -13.24 11.09
CA VAL A 549 -48.45 -13.45 9.86
C VAL A 549 -48.08 -14.78 9.22
N LEU A 550 -46.79 -15.11 9.15
CA LEU A 550 -46.31 -16.37 8.61
C LEU A 550 -46.81 -17.59 9.40
N ASN A 551 -46.88 -17.51 10.73
CA ASN A 551 -47.43 -18.59 11.57
C ASN A 551 -48.92 -18.80 11.30
N VAL A 552 -49.69 -17.72 11.17
CA VAL A 552 -51.12 -17.79 10.82
C VAL A 552 -51.31 -18.41 9.43
N LEU A 553 -50.51 -18.00 8.44
CA LEU A 553 -50.55 -18.58 7.10
C LEU A 553 -50.14 -20.05 7.07
N GLY A 554 -49.16 -20.45 7.89
CA GLY A 554 -48.73 -21.84 8.05
C GLY A 554 -49.86 -22.71 8.59
N LYS A 555 -50.53 -22.26 9.66
CA LYS A 555 -51.71 -22.95 10.22
C LYS A 555 -52.84 -23.04 9.21
N MET A 556 -53.14 -21.95 8.50
CA MET A 556 -54.17 -21.93 7.46
C MET A 556 -53.85 -22.89 6.31
N LYS A 557 -52.57 -23.02 5.91
CA LYS A 557 -52.17 -24.00 4.89
C LYS A 557 -52.40 -25.43 5.38
N SER A 558 -51.99 -25.75 6.61
CA SER A 558 -52.21 -27.09 7.21
C SER A 558 -53.70 -27.46 7.25
N LEU A 559 -54.57 -26.52 7.63
CA LEU A 559 -56.02 -26.74 7.66
C LEU A 559 -56.61 -26.91 6.25
N LYS A 560 -56.09 -26.19 5.25
CA LYS A 560 -56.49 -26.38 3.85
C LYS A 560 -56.06 -27.73 3.29
N ASP A 561 -54.87 -28.19 3.66
CA ASP A 561 -54.37 -29.51 3.26
C ASP A 561 -55.22 -30.62 3.96
N GLU A 562 -55.58 -30.46 5.24
CA GLU A 562 -56.52 -31.35 5.94
C GLU A 562 -57.91 -31.36 5.29
N LEU A 563 -58.45 -30.18 4.96
CA LEU A 563 -59.74 -30.05 4.28
C LEU A 563 -59.75 -30.79 2.94
N LYS A 564 -58.67 -30.67 2.18
CA LYS A 564 -58.51 -31.35 0.89
C LYS A 564 -58.47 -32.87 1.05
N LEU A 565 -57.80 -33.39 2.07
CA LEU A 565 -57.80 -34.82 2.38
C LEU A 565 -59.19 -35.33 2.75
N ILE A 566 -59.94 -34.58 3.58
CA ILE A 566 -61.33 -34.91 3.94
C ILE A 566 -62.22 -34.95 2.68
N GLU A 567 -62.03 -34.03 1.74
CA GLU A 567 -62.78 -33.98 0.48
C GLU A 567 -62.42 -35.13 -0.48
N GLU A 568 -61.16 -35.58 -0.48
CA GLU A 568 -60.71 -36.72 -1.28
C GLU A 568 -61.22 -38.06 -0.69
N GLU A 569 -61.23 -38.21 0.65
CA GLU A 569 -61.74 -39.40 1.36
C GLU A 569 -63.27 -39.54 1.29
N GLY A 570 -64.01 -38.42 1.25
CA GLY A 570 -65.49 -38.39 1.19
C GLY A 570 -66.13 -38.90 -0.08
N THR A 571 -65.34 -39.26 -1.10
CA THR A 571 -65.88 -39.86 -2.34
C THR A 571 -66.34 -41.32 -2.17
N THR A 572 -66.11 -41.96 -1.01
CA THR A 572 -66.46 -43.39 -0.79
C THR A 572 -67.40 -43.69 0.38
N ALA A 573 -67.62 -42.77 1.34
CA ALA A 573 -68.65 -42.87 2.37
C ALA A 573 -68.95 -41.50 3.04
N ASP A 574 -70.01 -40.82 2.60
CA ASP A 574 -70.55 -39.62 3.27
C ASP A 574 -71.11 -39.99 4.66
N THR A 575 -70.34 -39.70 5.71
CA THR A 575 -70.77 -39.85 7.11
C THR A 575 -70.97 -38.47 7.76
N GLU A 576 -72.00 -38.35 8.60
CA GLU A 576 -72.38 -37.10 9.29
C GLU A 576 -71.22 -36.49 10.09
N GLU A 577 -70.34 -37.33 10.63
CA GLU A 577 -69.12 -36.94 11.34
C GLU A 577 -68.11 -36.17 10.46
N MET A 578 -67.97 -36.56 9.19
CA MET A 578 -67.08 -35.86 8.24
C MET A 578 -67.62 -34.49 7.85
N ASN A 579 -68.94 -34.34 7.72
CA ASN A 579 -69.56 -33.04 7.42
C ASN A 579 -69.39 -32.04 8.59
N VAL A 580 -69.49 -32.53 9.83
CA VAL A 580 -69.19 -31.72 11.02
C VAL A 580 -67.72 -31.28 11.03
N LYS A 581 -66.80 -32.21 10.76
CA LYS A 581 -65.36 -31.92 10.70
C LYS A 581 -65.02 -30.90 9.61
N LYS A 582 -65.59 -31.07 8.41
CA LYS A 582 -65.45 -30.15 7.27
C LYS A 582 -65.93 -28.73 7.60
N THR A 583 -67.11 -28.62 8.23
CA THR A 583 -67.69 -27.34 8.64
C THR A 583 -66.80 -26.63 9.67
N ARG A 584 -66.30 -27.38 10.66
CA ARG A 584 -65.40 -26.85 11.70
C ARG A 584 -64.09 -26.32 11.11
N VAL A 585 -63.42 -27.12 10.27
CA VAL A 585 -62.15 -26.72 9.62
C VAL A 585 -62.36 -25.49 8.71
N SER A 586 -63.47 -25.44 7.99
CA SER A 586 -63.82 -24.29 7.14
C SER A 586 -64.06 -23.02 7.93
N ALA A 587 -64.72 -23.12 9.09
CA ALA A 587 -64.95 -21.98 9.98
C ALA A 587 -63.63 -21.45 10.57
N GLU A 588 -62.72 -22.34 10.98
CA GLU A 588 -61.40 -21.94 11.50
C GLU A 588 -60.54 -21.26 10.42
N ILE A 589 -60.60 -21.73 9.17
CA ILE A 589 -59.94 -21.05 8.03
C ILE A 589 -60.50 -19.64 7.82
N ALA A 590 -61.82 -19.46 7.96
CA ALA A 590 -62.46 -18.15 7.82
C ALA A 590 -62.01 -17.18 8.92
N GLU A 591 -61.98 -17.64 10.17
CA GLU A 591 -61.50 -16.84 11.32
C GLU A 591 -60.05 -16.39 11.15
N LEU A 592 -59.15 -17.30 10.73
CA LEU A 592 -57.75 -16.94 10.47
C LEU A 592 -57.62 -15.94 9.31
N LYS A 593 -58.50 -16.01 8.31
CA LYS A 593 -58.51 -15.06 7.20
C LYS A 593 -58.95 -13.67 7.65
N ASP A 594 -59.98 -13.58 8.49
CA ASP A 594 -60.46 -12.31 9.05
C ASP A 594 -59.39 -11.66 9.95
N LYS A 595 -58.68 -12.46 10.75
CA LYS A 595 -57.52 -12.00 11.53
C LYS A 595 -56.44 -11.38 10.64
N LEU A 596 -56.09 -12.03 9.53
CA LEU A 596 -55.08 -11.50 8.59
C LEU A 596 -55.54 -10.17 7.94
N ILE A 597 -56.83 -10.04 7.62
CA ILE A 597 -57.37 -8.79 7.07
C ILE A 597 -57.29 -7.66 8.10
N ALA A 598 -57.63 -7.94 9.36
CA ALA A 598 -57.50 -6.97 10.46
C ALA A 598 -56.05 -6.51 10.66
N ASP A 599 -55.07 -7.39 10.43
CA ASP A 599 -53.64 -7.11 10.51
C ASP A 599 -53.08 -6.42 9.24
N ASN A 600 -53.93 -5.84 8.38
CA ASN A 600 -53.56 -5.17 7.12
C ASN A 600 -52.78 -6.07 6.14
N VAL A 601 -53.09 -7.36 6.10
CA VAL A 601 -52.52 -8.33 5.15
C VAL A 601 -53.38 -8.41 3.90
N VAL A 602 -52.77 -8.24 2.72
CA VAL A 602 -53.47 -8.24 1.42
C VAL A 602 -53.06 -9.45 0.58
N PHE A 603 -54.06 -10.13 0.02
CA PHE A 603 -53.89 -11.21 -0.94
C PHE A 603 -54.02 -10.65 -2.38
N ARG A 604 -52.93 -10.56 -3.13
CA ARG A 604 -52.94 -10.04 -4.51
C ARG A 604 -52.07 -10.88 -5.44
N ASN A 605 -52.63 -11.31 -6.58
CA ASN A 605 -51.96 -12.13 -7.61
C ASN A 605 -51.28 -13.39 -7.04
N GLY A 606 -51.96 -14.09 -6.11
CA GLY A 606 -51.43 -15.30 -5.47
C GLY A 606 -50.30 -15.05 -4.46
N LYS A 607 -50.02 -13.78 -4.09
CA LYS A 607 -49.02 -13.40 -3.09
C LYS A 607 -49.68 -12.78 -1.86
N VAL A 608 -49.14 -13.08 -0.68
CA VAL A 608 -49.53 -12.46 0.58
C VAL A 608 -48.59 -11.29 0.88
N ARG A 609 -49.17 -10.10 1.11
CA ARG A 609 -48.42 -8.87 1.33
C ARG A 609 -48.76 -8.26 2.68
N VAL A 610 -47.75 -7.90 3.45
CA VAL A 610 -47.91 -7.04 4.64
C VAL A 610 -47.70 -5.60 4.21
N LEU A 611 -48.70 -4.76 4.48
CA LEU A 611 -48.68 -3.32 4.21
C LEU A 611 -47.94 -2.54 5.30
#